data_AF-A0A4D6LNJ7-F1
#
_entry.id   AF-A0A4D6LNJ7-F1
#
_cell.length_a   1.000
_cell.length_b   1.000
_cell.length_c   1.000
_cell.angle_alpha   90.00
_cell.angle_beta   90.00
_cell.angle_gamma   90.00
#
_symmetry.space_group_name_H-M   'P 1'
#
loop_
_entity.id
_entity.type
_entity.pdbx_description
1 polymer ?
#
loop_
_entity_poly.entity_id
_entity_poly.type
_entity_poly.pdbx_seq_one_letter_code
_entity_poly.pdbx_strand_id
1 'polypeptide(L)'
;MSHEDMLKRARQLKKQKTSTPGVSPSAPPPRIELHEETSEPDLEPLTRKFKSRGKKDLKTLHESILANLHKAEASNFMLMDQFSLQSTQKSLDLEQKDQALTLSKTETSRLTNEVTELTNQVTKKDELLADLHNQLRTLEAEKESWILKEKDLLNSSELLKDQVGSSLNMGFQLALDQVRVLCPDADLSPADISKSVVNGQLVKVDD
;
A
#
# COMPACT_ATOMS: atom_id res chain seq x y z
N MET A 1 -9.70 3.39 -12.95
CA MET A 1 -9.44 1.93 -12.99
C MET A 1 -10.02 1.32 -11.73
N SER A 2 -10.84 0.28 -11.85
CA SER A 2 -11.47 -0.39 -10.71
C SER A 2 -10.48 -1.29 -9.97
N HIS A 3 -10.70 -1.55 -8.68
CA HIS A 3 -9.94 -2.53 -7.88
C HIS A 3 -9.95 -3.93 -8.54
N GLU A 4 -11.07 -4.28 -9.18
CA GLU A 4 -11.25 -5.48 -10.00
C GLU A 4 -10.24 -5.53 -11.17
N ASP A 5 -9.96 -4.39 -11.80
CA ASP A 5 -9.05 -4.28 -12.95
C ASP A 5 -7.58 -4.45 -12.52
N MET A 6 -7.22 -3.96 -11.34
CA MET A 6 -5.89 -4.16 -10.76
C MET A 6 -5.61 -5.63 -10.44
N LEU A 7 -6.58 -6.33 -9.83
CA LEU A 7 -6.44 -7.76 -9.52
C LEU A 7 -6.30 -8.60 -10.79
N LYS A 8 -7.03 -8.27 -11.86
CA LYS A 8 -6.93 -8.97 -13.14
C LYS A 8 -5.56 -8.78 -13.79
N ARG A 9 -4.98 -7.58 -13.75
CA ARG A 9 -3.60 -7.34 -14.24
C ARG A 9 -2.54 -8.06 -13.42
N ALA A 10 -2.65 -8.05 -12.09
CA ALA A 10 -1.71 -8.75 -11.21
C ALA A 10 -1.70 -10.27 -11.47
N ARG A 11 -2.88 -10.85 -11.76
CA ARG A 11 -3.00 -12.28 -12.12
C ARG A 11 -2.46 -12.59 -13.53
N GLN A 12 -2.57 -11.67 -14.48
CA GLN A 12 -1.98 -11.83 -15.82
C GLN A 12 -0.44 -11.76 -15.79
N LEU A 13 0.14 -10.85 -14.99
CA LEU A 13 1.59 -10.72 -14.82
C LEU A 13 2.21 -11.98 -14.17
N LYS A 14 1.46 -12.68 -13.31
CA LYS A 14 1.90 -13.95 -12.71
C LYS A 14 1.91 -15.12 -13.70
N LYS A 15 1.09 -15.07 -14.76
CA LYS A 15 1.00 -16.14 -15.78
C LYS A 15 1.99 -15.99 -16.94
N GLN A 16 2.59 -14.82 -17.13
CA GLN A 16 3.62 -14.61 -18.16
C GLN A 16 5.05 -15.04 -17.73
N LYS A 17 5.27 -15.40 -16.46
CA LYS A 17 6.59 -15.85 -15.97
C LYS A 17 6.86 -17.36 -16.12
N THR A 18 6.00 -18.11 -16.81
CA THR A 18 6.19 -19.53 -17.06
C THR A 18 6.02 -19.85 -18.55
N SER A 19 6.90 -19.31 -19.38
CA SER A 19 7.14 -19.87 -20.72
C SER A 19 8.53 -19.47 -21.19
N THR A 20 9.52 -20.29 -20.79
CA THR A 20 10.76 -20.46 -21.55
C THR A 20 11.11 -21.93 -21.51
N PRO A 21 11.15 -22.63 -22.65
CA PRO A 21 11.51 -24.03 -22.74
C PRO A 21 13.03 -24.19 -22.69
N GLY A 22 13.48 -25.14 -21.86
CA GLY A 22 14.81 -25.73 -21.93
C GLY A 22 15.87 -25.09 -21.04
N VAL A 23 16.04 -25.63 -19.83
CA VAL A 23 17.36 -25.90 -19.24
C VAL A 23 17.22 -27.13 -18.34
N SER A 24 18.06 -28.13 -18.62
CA SER A 24 18.25 -29.38 -17.90
C SER A 24 18.52 -29.20 -16.40
N PRO A 25 18.27 -30.25 -15.59
CA PRO A 25 18.44 -30.17 -14.14
C PRO A 25 19.91 -30.20 -13.73
N SER A 26 20.26 -29.27 -12.84
CA SER A 26 21.19 -29.45 -11.73
C SER A 26 22.55 -30.10 -12.06
N ALA A 27 23.45 -29.31 -12.66
CA ALA A 27 24.87 -29.54 -12.44
C ALA A 27 25.25 -28.94 -11.07
N PRO A 28 25.93 -29.69 -10.18
CA PRO A 28 26.42 -29.14 -8.92
C PRO A 28 27.49 -28.08 -9.20
N PRO A 29 27.71 -27.11 -8.30
CA PRO A 29 28.80 -26.15 -8.44
C PRO A 29 30.13 -26.93 -8.59
N PRO A 30 31.07 -26.47 -9.45
CA PRO A 30 32.36 -27.12 -9.53
C PRO A 30 32.99 -27.08 -8.15
N ARG A 31 33.09 -28.25 -7.52
CA ARG A 31 33.82 -28.48 -6.29
C ARG A 31 35.27 -28.16 -6.62
N ILE A 32 35.75 -27.02 -6.15
CA ILE A 32 37.19 -26.73 -6.14
C ILE A 32 37.77 -27.70 -5.11
N GLU A 33 38.22 -28.85 -5.59
CA GLU A 33 39.15 -29.68 -4.85
C GLU A 33 40.47 -28.92 -4.82
N LEU A 34 40.74 -28.29 -3.68
CA LEU A 34 42.07 -27.84 -3.32
C LEU A 34 42.95 -29.10 -3.21
N HIS A 35 43.57 -29.49 -4.32
CA HIS A 35 44.76 -30.31 -4.29
C HIS A 35 45.93 -29.42 -3.85
N GLU A 36 46.13 -29.32 -2.54
CA GLU A 36 47.47 -29.12 -1.99
C GLU A 36 48.26 -30.42 -2.23
N GLU A 37 48.86 -30.56 -3.41
CA GLU A 37 50.06 -31.39 -3.54
C GLU A 37 51.28 -30.51 -3.26
N THR A 38 51.54 -30.31 -1.98
CA THR A 38 52.91 -30.18 -1.49
C THR A 38 53.63 -31.48 -1.76
N SER A 39 54.69 -31.45 -2.57
CA SER A 39 55.88 -32.34 -2.64
C SER A 39 56.32 -32.37 -4.10
N GLU A 40 57.54 -32.15 -4.53
CA GLU A 40 58.86 -31.86 -3.96
C GLU A 40 59.70 -31.64 -5.24
N PRO A 41 60.60 -30.66 -5.36
CA PRO A 41 61.44 -30.62 -6.56
C PRO A 41 62.37 -31.84 -6.52
N ASP A 42 62.20 -32.75 -7.47
CA ASP A 42 63.07 -33.90 -7.68
C ASP A 42 64.52 -33.40 -7.89
N LEU A 43 65.28 -33.47 -6.80
CA LEU A 43 66.70 -33.17 -6.72
C LEU A 43 67.48 -34.49 -6.80
N GLU A 44 67.39 -35.21 -7.91
CA GLU A 44 68.37 -36.25 -8.23
C GLU A 44 69.49 -35.72 -9.12
N PRO A 45 70.73 -36.17 -8.88
CA PRO A 45 71.91 -35.34 -9.01
C PRO A 45 72.44 -35.33 -10.43
N LEU A 46 72.66 -34.13 -10.97
CA LEU A 46 73.48 -33.93 -12.16
C LEU A 46 74.97 -34.17 -11.85
N THR A 47 75.32 -35.29 -11.21
CA THR A 47 76.69 -35.81 -11.14
C THR A 47 76.99 -36.62 -12.41
N ARG A 48 76.85 -36.00 -13.59
CA ARG A 48 77.50 -36.53 -14.79
C ARG A 48 78.90 -35.93 -14.84
N LYS A 49 79.88 -36.75 -14.43
CA LYS A 49 81.32 -36.48 -14.50
C LYS A 49 81.68 -35.87 -15.87
N PHE A 50 81.98 -34.57 -15.91
CA PHE A 50 82.55 -33.93 -17.08
C PHE A 50 84.00 -34.39 -17.24
N LYS A 51 84.20 -35.45 -18.03
CA LYS A 51 85.50 -35.78 -18.62
C LYS A 51 85.82 -34.70 -19.67
N SER A 52 86.98 -34.08 -19.51
CA SER A 52 87.50 -32.97 -20.30
C SER A 52 87.40 -33.19 -21.82
N ARG A 53 86.60 -32.35 -22.50
CA ARG A 53 86.77 -32.09 -23.93
C ARG A 53 86.26 -30.69 -24.32
N GLY A 54 87.20 -29.76 -24.51
CA GLY A 54 87.08 -28.68 -25.50
C GLY A 54 86.30 -27.41 -25.09
N LYS A 55 86.98 -26.27 -25.22
CA LYS A 55 86.51 -24.88 -24.97
C LYS A 55 85.22 -24.44 -25.73
N LYS A 56 84.58 -25.31 -26.54
CA LYS A 56 83.37 -25.00 -27.32
C LYS A 56 82.08 -25.16 -26.50
N ASP A 57 82.01 -26.13 -25.59
CA ASP A 57 80.81 -26.40 -24.77
C ASP A 57 80.58 -25.36 -23.68
N LEU A 58 81.64 -24.68 -23.24
CA LEU A 58 81.56 -23.60 -22.26
C LEU A 58 80.97 -22.31 -22.86
N LYS A 59 81.23 -22.05 -24.15
CA LYS A 59 80.72 -20.87 -24.85
C LYS A 59 79.24 -21.00 -25.16
N THR A 60 78.79 -22.17 -25.60
CA THR A 60 77.37 -22.47 -25.82
C THR A 60 76.57 -22.45 -24.52
N LEU A 61 77.15 -22.95 -23.41
CA LEU A 61 76.55 -22.85 -22.08
C LEU A 61 76.40 -21.38 -21.63
N HIS A 62 77.44 -20.56 -21.83
CA HIS A 62 77.40 -19.14 -21.49
C HIS A 62 76.32 -18.38 -22.30
N GLU A 63 76.25 -18.60 -23.61
CA GLU A 63 75.23 -18.01 -24.48
C GLU A 63 73.81 -18.46 -24.07
N SER A 64 73.63 -19.73 -23.67
CA SER A 64 72.35 -20.23 -23.16
C SER A 64 71.93 -19.59 -21.85
N ILE A 65 72.85 -19.37 -20.92
CA ILE A 65 72.57 -18.68 -19.64
C ILE A 65 72.13 -17.24 -19.91
N LEU A 66 72.83 -16.51 -20.78
CA LEU A 66 72.46 -15.15 -21.15
C LEU A 66 71.08 -15.08 -21.83
N ALA A 67 70.78 -16.02 -22.74
CA ALA A 67 69.48 -16.09 -23.39
C ALA A 67 68.34 -16.38 -22.38
N ASN A 68 68.57 -17.29 -21.42
CA ASN A 68 67.61 -17.58 -20.37
C ASN A 68 67.40 -16.39 -19.43
N LEU A 69 68.47 -15.65 -19.12
CA LEU A 69 68.38 -14.43 -18.30
C LEU A 69 67.57 -13.34 -19.00
N HIS A 70 67.83 -13.06 -20.28
CA HIS A 70 67.02 -12.11 -21.05
C HIS A 70 65.55 -12.54 -21.15
N LYS A 71 65.29 -13.85 -21.32
CA LYS A 71 63.92 -14.38 -21.33
C LYS A 71 63.23 -14.20 -19.99
N ALA A 72 63.94 -14.44 -18.89
CA ALA A 72 63.43 -14.23 -17.53
C ALA A 72 63.17 -12.73 -17.26
N GLU A 73 64.08 -11.85 -17.67
CA GLU A 73 63.93 -10.39 -17.55
C GLU A 73 62.71 -9.89 -18.34
N ALA A 74 62.57 -10.31 -19.60
CA ALA A 74 61.41 -9.96 -20.43
C ALA A 74 60.09 -10.48 -19.83
N SER A 75 60.09 -11.72 -19.32
CA SER A 75 58.92 -12.31 -18.67
C SER A 75 58.56 -11.58 -17.37
N ASN A 76 59.56 -11.17 -16.59
CA ASN A 76 59.36 -10.39 -15.37
C ASN A 76 58.79 -8.99 -15.68
N PHE A 77 59.29 -8.33 -16.73
CA PHE A 77 58.76 -7.04 -17.18
C PHE A 77 57.29 -7.16 -17.61
N MET A 78 56.94 -8.19 -18.38
CA MET A 78 55.55 -8.45 -18.77
C MET A 78 54.63 -8.73 -17.58
N LEU A 79 55.10 -9.50 -16.60
CA LEU A 79 54.33 -9.79 -15.38
C LEU A 79 54.14 -8.53 -14.53
N MET A 80 55.15 -7.67 -14.41
CA MET A 80 55.01 -6.39 -13.70
C MET A 80 54.00 -5.46 -14.38
N ASP A 81 54.00 -5.39 -15.72
CA ASP A 81 53.03 -4.61 -16.47
C ASP A 81 51.60 -5.15 -16.27
N GLN A 82 51.43 -6.47 -16.38
CA GLN A 82 50.14 -7.13 -16.13
C GLN A 82 49.64 -6.88 -14.70
N PHE A 83 50.51 -6.99 -13.70
CA PHE A 83 50.17 -6.72 -12.31
C PHE A 83 49.75 -5.26 -12.09
N SER A 84 50.49 -4.32 -12.68
CA SER A 84 50.22 -2.88 -12.58
C SER A 84 48.87 -2.53 -13.21
N LEU A 85 48.57 -3.09 -14.39
CA LEU A 85 47.28 -2.92 -15.06
C LEU A 85 46.14 -3.50 -14.22
N GLN A 86 46.31 -4.72 -13.69
CA GLN A 86 45.28 -5.36 -12.87
C GLN A 86 45.05 -4.62 -11.56
N SER A 87 46.11 -4.12 -10.92
CA SER A 87 46.01 -3.31 -9.70
C SER A 87 45.25 -2.01 -9.96
N THR A 88 45.59 -1.30 -11.03
CA THR A 88 44.91 -0.05 -11.44
C THR A 88 43.44 -0.31 -11.73
N GLN A 89 43.13 -1.37 -12.48
CA GLN A 89 41.75 -1.72 -12.82
C GLN A 89 40.92 -2.08 -11.58
N LYS A 90 41.48 -2.84 -10.63
CA LYS A 90 40.82 -3.17 -9.37
C LYS A 90 40.58 -1.93 -8.51
N SER A 91 41.54 -1.00 -8.48
CA SER A 91 41.40 0.26 -7.74
C SER A 91 40.25 1.09 -8.30
N LEU A 92 40.15 1.21 -9.63
CA LEU A 92 39.08 1.95 -10.29
C LEU A 92 37.70 1.31 -10.06
N ASP A 93 37.59 -0.01 -10.17
CA ASP A 93 36.35 -0.75 -9.91
C ASP A 93 35.90 -0.60 -8.45
N LEU A 94 36.83 -0.60 -7.50
CA LEU A 94 36.52 -0.38 -6.09
C LEU A 94 35.99 1.05 -5.84
N GLU A 95 36.66 2.06 -6.42
CA GLU A 95 36.22 3.46 -6.30
C GLU A 95 34.81 3.67 -6.89
N GLN A 96 34.53 3.08 -8.06
CA GLN A 96 33.21 3.12 -8.67
C GLN A 96 32.14 2.45 -7.80
N LYS A 97 32.46 1.31 -7.19
CA LYS A 97 31.56 0.61 -6.26
C LYS A 97 31.28 1.42 -5.01
N ASP A 98 32.30 2.08 -4.44
CA ASP A 98 32.13 2.94 -3.27
C ASP A 98 31.28 4.17 -3.58
N GLN A 99 31.44 4.76 -4.76
CA GLN A 99 30.59 5.85 -5.23
C GLN A 99 29.13 5.39 -5.41
N ALA A 100 28.92 4.26 -6.09
CA ALA A 100 27.58 3.69 -6.28
C ALA A 100 26.91 3.34 -4.95
N LEU A 101 27.67 2.80 -3.99
CA LEU A 101 27.20 2.50 -2.64
C LEU A 101 26.77 3.77 -1.89
N THR A 102 27.53 4.86 -2.02
CA THR A 102 27.21 6.14 -1.38
C THR A 102 25.92 6.75 -1.94
N LEU A 103 25.74 6.71 -3.26
CA LEU A 103 24.50 7.13 -3.91
C LEU A 103 23.31 6.27 -3.48
N SER A 104 23.49 4.95 -3.46
CA SER A 104 22.46 4.00 -3.03
C SER A 104 22.04 4.21 -1.57
N LYS A 105 23.00 4.43 -0.67
CA LYS A 105 22.73 4.74 0.75
C LYS A 105 21.92 6.03 0.89
N THR A 106 22.33 7.08 0.17
CA THR A 106 21.65 8.38 0.20
C THR A 106 20.21 8.27 -0.28
N GLU A 107 19.99 7.58 -1.41
CA GLU A 107 18.64 7.38 -1.95
C GLU A 107 17.78 6.50 -1.04
N THR A 108 18.37 5.47 -0.42
CA THR A 108 17.66 4.64 0.55
C THR A 108 17.22 5.45 1.77
N SER A 109 18.07 6.36 2.28
CA SER A 109 17.69 7.27 3.36
C SER A 109 16.56 8.22 2.95
N ARG A 110 16.61 8.78 1.72
CA ARG A 110 15.55 9.64 1.19
C ARG A 110 14.22 8.89 1.11
N LEU A 111 14.22 7.70 0.52
CA LEU A 111 13.03 6.85 0.41
C LEU A 111 12.50 6.41 1.77
N THR A 112 13.37 6.11 2.73
CA THR A 112 12.97 5.75 4.10
C THR A 112 12.21 6.91 4.74
N ASN A 113 12.70 8.14 4.61
CA ASN A 113 12.02 9.32 5.13
C ASN A 113 10.65 9.51 4.47
N GLU A 114 10.57 9.41 3.14
CA GLU A 114 9.32 9.52 2.38
C GLU A 114 8.29 8.47 2.81
N VAL A 115 8.73 7.22 3.02
CA VAL A 115 7.87 6.15 3.55
C VAL A 115 7.36 6.49 4.94
N THR A 116 8.22 6.97 5.85
CA THR A 116 7.76 7.35 7.21
C THR A 116 6.75 8.49 7.18
N GLU A 117 6.93 9.48 6.31
CA GLU A 117 5.97 10.58 6.16
C GLU A 117 4.63 10.09 5.62
N LEU A 118 4.65 9.26 4.57
CA LEU A 118 3.43 8.68 4.00
C LEU A 118 2.71 7.78 5.01
N THR A 119 3.43 6.98 5.79
CA THR A 119 2.85 6.20 6.88
C THR A 119 2.15 7.10 7.89
N ASN A 120 2.78 8.19 8.32
CA ASN A 120 2.16 9.15 9.24
C ASN A 120 0.93 9.86 8.65
N GLN A 121 0.91 10.09 7.34
CA GLN A 121 -0.27 10.66 6.68
C GLN A 121 -1.43 9.66 6.60
N VAL A 122 -1.14 8.38 6.38
CA VAL A 122 -2.13 7.31 6.36
C VAL A 122 -2.77 7.15 7.74
N THR A 123 -1.96 7.09 8.80
CA THR A 123 -2.49 6.94 10.17
C THR A 123 -3.43 8.09 10.56
N LYS A 124 -3.07 9.34 10.25
CA LYS A 124 -3.93 10.51 10.49
C LYS A 124 -5.26 10.43 9.73
N LYS A 125 -5.24 9.92 8.50
CA LYS A 125 -6.46 9.75 7.69
C LYS A 125 -7.34 8.64 8.24
N ASP A 126 -6.73 7.54 8.72
CA ASP A 126 -7.47 6.44 9.34
C ASP A 126 -8.15 6.88 10.65
N GLU A 127 -7.46 7.68 11.48
CA GLU A 127 -8.05 8.30 12.67
C GLU A 127 -9.24 9.20 12.33
N LEU A 128 -9.08 10.10 11.35
CA LEU A 128 -10.16 10.97 10.89
C LEU A 128 -11.35 10.18 10.33
N LEU A 129 -11.10 9.10 9.58
CA LEU A 129 -12.15 8.24 9.06
C LEU A 129 -12.92 7.54 10.18
N ALA A 130 -12.23 7.07 11.22
CA ALA A 130 -12.87 6.48 12.39
C ALA A 130 -13.78 7.49 13.11
N ASP A 131 -13.30 8.72 13.32
CA ASP A 131 -14.07 9.79 13.95
C ASP A 131 -15.32 10.17 13.15
N LEU A 132 -15.16 10.38 11.83
CA LEU A 132 -16.29 10.69 10.95
C LEU A 132 -17.32 9.55 10.92
N HIS A 133 -16.86 8.30 10.93
CA HIS A 133 -17.75 7.16 10.96
C HIS A 133 -18.54 7.07 12.26
N ASN A 134 -17.92 7.40 13.39
CA ASN A 134 -18.62 7.47 14.68
C ASN A 134 -19.64 8.62 14.71
N GLN A 135 -19.31 9.79 14.18
CA GLN A 135 -20.26 10.91 14.07
C GLN A 135 -21.47 10.56 13.21
N LEU A 136 -21.24 9.90 12.06
CA LEU A 136 -22.32 9.46 11.18
C LEU A 136 -23.26 8.49 11.91
N ARG A 137 -22.70 7.52 12.64
CA ARG A 137 -23.49 6.58 13.45
C ARG A 137 -24.34 7.29 14.51
N THR A 138 -23.80 8.29 15.19
CA THR A 138 -24.55 9.09 16.17
C THR A 138 -25.69 9.86 15.51
N LEU A 139 -25.41 10.56 14.41
CA LEU A 139 -26.43 11.32 13.68
C LEU A 139 -27.54 10.42 13.12
N GLU A 140 -27.19 9.22 12.67
CA GLU A 140 -28.16 8.25 12.17
C GLU A 140 -29.07 7.75 13.31
N ALA A 141 -28.51 7.47 14.49
CA ALA A 141 -29.30 7.12 15.67
C ALA A 141 -30.21 8.27 16.13
N GLU A 142 -29.72 9.51 16.13
CA GLU A 142 -30.54 10.69 16.45
C GLU A 142 -31.68 10.88 15.44
N LYS A 143 -31.40 10.71 14.14
CA LYS A 143 -32.41 10.78 13.09
C LYS A 143 -33.54 9.75 13.33
N GLU A 144 -33.19 8.49 13.59
CA GLU A 144 -34.20 7.46 13.88
C GLU A 144 -35.01 7.78 15.15
N SER A 145 -34.36 8.36 16.17
CA SER A 145 -35.07 8.85 17.37
C SER A 145 -36.04 9.98 17.05
N TRP A 146 -35.67 10.91 16.16
CA TRP A 146 -36.56 12.01 15.75
C TRP A 146 -37.74 11.53 14.93
N ILE A 147 -37.54 10.54 14.04
CA ILE A 147 -38.62 9.91 13.28
C ILE A 147 -39.65 9.27 14.21
N LEU A 148 -39.19 8.54 15.24
CA LEU A 148 -40.09 7.94 16.22
C LEU A 148 -40.89 9.02 16.97
N LYS A 149 -40.21 10.08 17.41
CA LYS A 149 -40.85 11.20 18.12
C LYS A 149 -41.85 11.96 17.25
N GLU A 150 -41.55 12.15 15.96
CA GLU A 150 -42.47 12.75 14.99
C GLU A 150 -43.74 11.92 14.87
N LYS A 151 -43.61 10.59 14.74
CA LYS A 151 -44.75 9.68 14.67
C LYS A 151 -45.61 9.73 15.93
N ASP A 152 -44.98 9.75 17.11
CA ASP A 152 -45.69 9.85 18.38
C ASP A 152 -46.46 11.17 18.50
N LEU A 153 -45.84 12.28 18.08
CA LEU A 153 -46.50 13.59 18.07
C LEU A 153 -47.68 13.62 17.10
N LEU A 154 -47.54 13.05 15.91
CA LEU A 154 -48.62 12.97 14.93
C LEU A 154 -49.83 12.20 15.48
N ASN A 155 -49.59 11.03 16.09
CA ASN A 155 -50.64 10.24 16.73
C ASN A 155 -51.32 11.00 17.87
N SER A 156 -50.54 11.71 18.69
CA SER A 156 -51.10 12.52 19.79
C SER A 156 -51.95 13.69 19.28
N SER A 157 -51.56 14.29 18.16
CA SER A 157 -52.31 15.38 17.52
C SER A 157 -53.63 14.89 16.96
N GLU A 158 -53.67 13.71 16.35
CA GLU A 158 -54.90 13.09 15.85
C GLU A 158 -55.87 12.78 17.00
N LEU A 159 -55.37 12.14 18.06
CA LEU A 159 -56.18 11.86 19.26
C LEU A 159 -56.73 13.15 19.89
N LEU A 160 -55.93 14.21 19.95
CA LEU A 160 -56.37 15.49 20.49
C LEU A 160 -57.43 16.15 19.59
N LYS A 161 -57.28 16.07 18.25
CA LYS A 161 -58.30 16.55 17.31
C LYS A 161 -59.63 15.85 17.56
N ASP A 162 -59.62 14.52 17.71
CA ASP A 162 -60.82 13.74 17.98
C ASP A 162 -61.44 14.07 19.34
N GLN A 163 -60.61 14.21 20.39
CA GLN A 163 -61.07 14.55 21.72
C GLN A 163 -61.71 15.95 21.76
N VAL A 164 -61.07 16.93 21.14
CA VAL A 164 -61.60 18.31 21.06
C VAL A 164 -62.88 18.33 20.24
N GLY A 165 -62.92 17.66 19.08
CA GLY A 165 -64.11 17.56 18.24
C GLY A 165 -65.29 16.93 18.98
N SER A 166 -65.05 15.82 19.68
CA SER A 166 -66.06 15.14 20.49
C SER A 166 -66.57 16.02 21.64
N SER A 167 -65.66 16.63 22.41
CA SER A 167 -66.02 17.50 23.54
C SER A 167 -66.78 18.75 23.10
N LEU A 168 -66.38 19.34 21.97
CA LEU A 168 -67.04 20.51 21.42
C LEU A 168 -68.46 20.16 20.94
N ASN A 169 -68.60 19.05 20.23
CA ASN A 169 -69.91 18.56 19.78
C ASN A 169 -70.86 18.27 20.97
N MET A 170 -70.35 17.63 22.02
CA MET A 170 -71.11 17.38 23.25
C MET A 170 -71.56 18.70 23.89
N GLY A 171 -70.64 19.65 24.07
CA GLY A 171 -70.94 20.95 24.67
C GLY A 171 -71.97 21.75 23.86
N PHE A 172 -71.89 21.69 22.54
CA PHE A 172 -72.85 22.33 21.65
C PHE A 172 -74.25 21.74 21.78
N GLN A 173 -74.39 20.40 21.82
CA GLN A 173 -75.70 19.77 22.03
C GLN A 173 -76.30 20.13 23.39
N LEU A 174 -75.49 20.12 24.46
CA LEU A 174 -75.93 20.55 25.79
C LEU A 174 -76.42 22.01 25.78
N ALA A 175 -75.76 22.90 25.04
CA ALA A 175 -76.20 24.28 24.90
C ALA A 175 -77.54 24.39 24.14
N LEU A 176 -77.72 23.63 23.05
CA LEU A 176 -78.99 23.59 22.33
C LEU A 176 -80.13 23.06 23.23
N ASP A 177 -79.87 22.02 24.01
CA ASP A 177 -80.84 21.47 24.95
C ASP A 177 -81.22 22.48 26.04
N GLN A 178 -80.26 23.26 26.56
CA GLN A 178 -80.55 24.36 27.48
C GLN A 178 -81.45 25.43 26.85
N VAL A 179 -81.22 25.80 25.59
CA VAL A 179 -82.07 26.77 24.87
C VAL A 179 -83.48 26.22 24.68
N ARG A 180 -83.64 24.93 24.32
CA ARG A 180 -84.97 24.30 24.19
C ARG A 180 -85.79 24.37 25.47
N VAL A 181 -85.14 24.23 26.63
CA VAL A 181 -85.81 24.32 27.94
C VAL A 181 -86.26 25.76 28.25
N LEU A 182 -85.42 26.75 27.93
CA LEU A 182 -85.70 28.16 28.23
C LEU A 182 -86.63 28.83 27.20
N CYS A 183 -86.60 28.39 25.95
CA CYS A 183 -87.32 28.98 24.82
C CYS A 183 -87.88 27.86 23.90
N PRO A 184 -89.01 27.23 24.27
CA PRO A 184 -89.53 26.05 23.57
C PRO A 184 -89.89 26.29 22.10
N ASP A 185 -90.25 27.52 21.74
CA ASP A 185 -90.67 27.90 20.37
C ASP A 185 -89.50 28.33 19.46
N ALA A 186 -88.25 28.29 19.95
CA ALA A 186 -87.08 28.68 19.17
C ALA A 186 -86.73 27.64 18.09
N ASP A 187 -86.62 28.06 16.84
CA ASP A 187 -86.14 27.20 15.74
C ASP A 187 -84.61 27.08 15.78
N LEU A 188 -84.13 25.90 16.18
CA LEU A 188 -82.71 25.56 16.24
C LEU A 188 -82.23 24.77 15.01
N SER A 189 -83.09 24.53 14.01
CA SER A 189 -82.72 23.85 12.77
C SER A 189 -81.55 24.50 12.00
N PRO A 190 -81.32 25.83 12.07
CA PRO A 190 -80.18 26.45 11.39
C PRO A 190 -78.85 26.25 12.12
N ALA A 191 -78.87 25.85 13.40
CA ALA A 191 -77.70 25.74 14.24
C ALA A 191 -76.86 24.52 13.84
N ASP A 192 -75.65 24.77 13.35
CA ASP A 192 -74.76 23.74 12.82
C ASP A 192 -73.32 24.06 13.27
N ILE A 193 -72.75 23.16 14.06
CA ILE A 193 -71.41 23.29 14.62
C ILE A 193 -70.31 23.23 13.56
N SER A 194 -70.59 22.68 12.39
CA SER A 194 -69.65 22.60 11.27
C SER A 194 -69.57 23.89 10.44
N LYS A 195 -70.43 24.88 10.73
CA LYS A 195 -70.43 26.16 10.04
C LYS A 195 -69.58 27.17 10.80
N SER A 196 -68.85 27.99 10.07
CA SER A 196 -68.10 29.11 10.62
C SER A 196 -68.70 30.44 10.17
N VAL A 197 -68.44 31.50 10.95
CA VAL A 197 -68.96 32.83 10.67
C VAL A 197 -67.97 33.57 9.77
N VAL A 198 -68.35 33.76 8.51
CA VAL A 198 -67.58 34.53 7.52
C VAL A 198 -68.41 35.76 7.15
N ASN A 199 -67.88 36.97 7.39
CA ASN A 199 -68.57 38.24 7.15
C ASN A 199 -69.98 38.32 7.75
N GLY A 200 -70.18 37.74 8.95
CA GLY A 200 -71.47 37.74 9.64
C GLY A 200 -72.49 36.71 9.13
N GLN A 201 -72.15 35.88 8.13
CA GLN A 201 -72.97 34.75 7.69
C GLN A 201 -72.36 33.42 8.14
N LEU A 202 -73.24 32.46 8.46
CA LEU A 202 -72.86 31.07 8.74
C LEU A 202 -72.64 30.34 7.41
N VAL A 203 -71.39 30.01 7.12
CA VAL A 203 -70.97 29.34 5.88
C VAL A 203 -70.35 27.98 6.23
N LYS A 204 -70.60 26.97 5.40
CA LYS A 204 -69.83 25.71 5.47
C LYS A 204 -68.43 25.99 4.95
N VAL A 205 -67.43 25.67 5.75
CA VAL A 205 -66.03 25.73 5.32
C VAL A 205 -65.53 24.30 5.29
N ASP A 206 -64.96 23.90 4.15
CA ASP A 206 -64.32 22.60 4.02
C ASP A 206 -62.96 22.65 4.74
N ASP A 207 -62.69 21.63 5.56
CA ASP A 207 -61.47 21.42 6.37
C ASP A 207 -60.24 21.16 5.48
#